data_AF-A0A2W6RFG6-F1
#
_entry.id   AF-A0A2W6RFG6-F1
#
_cell.length_a   1.000
_cell.length_b   1.000
_cell.length_c   1.000
_cell.angle_alpha   90.00
_cell.angle_beta   90.00
_cell.angle_gamma   90.00
#
_symmetry.space_group_name_H-M   'P 1'
#
loop_
_entity.id
_entity.type
_entity.pdbx_description
1 polymer ?
#
loop_
_entity_poly.entity_id
_entity_poly.type
_entity_poly.pdbx_seq_one_letter_code
_entity_poly.pdbx_strand_id
1 'polypeptide(L)' 'MRVQPKPVPPDEVLTSRIAGERYDNAVEAWGEEGWATVGRLCRFFDAMGMKGLSCPPPEIRPRPG' A
#
# COMPACT_ATOMS: atom_id res chain seq x y z
N MET A 1 6.03 -1.22 15.50
CA MET A 1 5.68 -1.04 14.07
C MET A 1 6.56 0.06 13.53
N ARG A 2 7.31 -0.18 12.45
CA ARG A 2 8.16 0.84 11.81
C ARG A 2 7.50 1.23 10.49
N VAL A 3 7.34 2.53 10.25
CA VAL A 3 6.83 3.03 8.97
C VAL A 3 7.89 2.76 7.92
N GLN A 4 7.53 2.00 6.88
CA GLN A 4 8.41 1.80 5.74
C GLN A 4 8.49 3.11 4.96
N PRO A 5 9.70 3.67 4.74
CA PRO A 5 9.83 4.89 3.96
C PRO A 5 9.40 4.64 2.52
N LYS A 6 8.87 5.68 1.86
CA LYS A 6 8.60 5.62 0.42
C LYS A 6 9.92 5.33 -0.33
N PRO A 7 9.92 4.45 -1.35
CA PRO A 7 11.08 4.25 -2.20
C PRO A 7 11.59 5.57 -2.80
N VAL A 8 12.90 5.74 -2.82
CA VAL A 8 13.58 6.88 -3.48
C VAL A 8 14.06 6.42 -4.84
N PRO A 9 13.79 7.16 -5.93
CA PRO A 9 14.23 6.77 -7.26
C PRO A 9 15.76 6.85 -7.35
N PRO A 10 16.46 5.79 -7.80
CA PRO A 10 17.88 5.90 -8.13
C PRO A 10 18.08 6.64 -9.46
N ASP A 11 19.22 7.30 -9.68
CA ASP A 11 19.50 8.05 -10.92
C ASP A 11 19.33 7.20 -12.19
N GLU A 12 19.59 5.89 -12.10
CA GLU A 12 19.47 4.93 -13.21
C GLU A 12 18.05 4.89 -13.82
N VAL A 13 16.99 5.24 -13.07
CA VAL A 13 15.61 5.27 -13.61
C VAL A 13 15.46 6.24 -14.79
N LEU A 14 16.32 7.26 -14.87
CA LEU A 14 16.28 8.26 -15.95
C LEU A 14 16.77 7.71 -17.28
N THR A 15 17.59 6.67 -17.26
CA THR A 15 18.29 6.15 -18.45
C THR A 15 18.00 4.68 -18.73
N SER A 16 17.37 3.96 -17.80
CA SER A 16 17.11 2.52 -17.89
C SER A 16 15.62 2.20 -17.70
N ARG A 17 14.99 1.65 -18.74
CA ARG A 17 13.59 1.18 -18.67
C ARG A 17 13.39 0.15 -17.56
N ILE A 18 14.32 -0.79 -17.41
CA ILE A 18 14.22 -1.85 -16.39
C ILE A 18 14.32 -1.25 -14.99
N ALA A 19 15.20 -0.27 -14.77
CA ALA A 19 15.28 0.41 -13.49
C ALA A 19 14.00 1.19 -13.17
N GLY A 20 13.42 1.87 -14.17
CA GLY A 20 12.12 2.53 -14.06
C GLY A 20 11.00 1.57 -13.65
N GLU A 21 10.83 0.47 -14.39
CA GLU A 21 9.80 -0.55 -14.08
C GLU A 21 9.97 -1.16 -12.67
N ARG A 22 11.21 -1.39 -12.22
CA ARG A 22 11.46 -1.89 -10.86
C ARG A 22 11.09 -0.86 -9.80
N TYR A 23 11.40 0.42 -10.03
CA TYR A 23 11.05 1.49 -9.10
C TYR A 23 9.53 1.68 -9.04
N ASP A 24 8.83 1.71 -10.18
CA ASP A 24 7.38 1.84 -10.22
C ASP A 24 6.71 0.70 -9.45
N ASN A 25 7.11 -0.55 -9.71
CA ASN A 25 6.62 -1.71 -8.96
C ASN A 25 6.83 -1.58 -7.44
N ALA A 26 7.98 -1.03 -7.01
CA ALA A 26 8.26 -0.82 -5.60
C ALA A 26 7.38 0.27 -4.98
N VAL A 27 7.10 1.35 -5.72
CA VAL A 27 6.21 2.43 -5.29
C VAL A 27 4.77 1.94 -5.17
N GLU A 28 4.28 1.18 -6.15
CA GLU A 28 2.94 0.60 -6.13
C GLU A 28 2.79 -0.38 -4.96
N ALA A 29 3.74 -1.29 -4.77
CA ALA A 29 3.72 -2.22 -3.64
C ALA A 29 3.72 -1.50 -2.28
N TRP A 30 4.54 -0.46 -2.14
CA TRP A 30 4.55 0.38 -0.92
C TRP A 30 3.21 1.08 -0.68
N GLY A 31 2.57 1.57 -1.75
CA GLY A 31 1.26 2.20 -1.71
C GLY A 31 0.16 1.24 -1.28
N GLU A 32 0.10 0.06 -1.90
CA GLU A 32 -0.86 -1.00 -1.60
C GLU A 32 -0.75 -1.46 -0.14
N GLU A 33 0.46 -1.68 0.38
CA GLU A 33 0.66 -2.04 1.79
C GLU A 33 0.16 -0.96 2.77
N GLY A 34 0.38 0.31 2.42
CA GLY A 34 -0.11 1.46 3.16
C GLY A 34 -1.64 1.52 3.18
N TRP A 35 -2.27 1.43 2.01
CA TRP A 35 -3.73 1.45 1.87
C TRP A 35 -4.41 0.26 2.53
N ALA A 36 -3.83 -0.94 2.43
CA ALA A 36 -4.31 -2.11 3.15
C ALA A 36 -4.33 -1.86 4.68
N THR A 37 -3.32 -1.16 5.20
CA THR A 37 -3.25 -0.80 6.63
C THR A 37 -4.30 0.24 7.01
N VAL A 38 -4.48 1.29 6.20
CA VAL A 38 -5.53 2.30 6.39
C VAL A 38 -6.92 1.65 6.36
N GLY A 39 -7.17 0.75 5.41
CA GLY A 39 -8.44 0.01 5.32
C GLY A 39 -8.73 -0.83 6.56
N ARG A 40 -7.71 -1.51 7.12
CA ARG A 40 -7.84 -2.25 8.39
C ARG A 40 -8.21 -1.32 9.54
N LEU A 41 -7.54 -0.18 9.67
CA LEU A 41 -7.82 0.80 10.74
C LEU A 41 -9.21 1.42 10.60
N CYS A 42 -9.63 1.77 9.38
CA CYS A 42 -10.98 2.30 9.13
C CYS A 42 -12.04 1.33 9.66
N ARG A 43 -11.96 0.06 9.26
CA ARG A 43 -12.92 -0.97 9.70
C ARG A 43 -12.88 -1.19 11.21
N PHE A 44 -11.71 -1.07 11.84
CA PHE A 44 -11.59 -1.12 13.30
C PHE A 44 -12.36 0.03 13.98
N PHE A 45 -12.22 1.26 13.49
CA PHE A 45 -12.93 2.41 14.07
C PHE A 45 -14.43 2.39 13.78
N ASP A 46 -14.84 1.92 12.61
CA ASP A 46 -16.25 1.70 12.29
C ASP A 46 -16.89 0.69 13.25
N ALA A 47 -16.20 -0.43 13.51
CA ALA A 47 -16.62 -1.43 14.49
C ALA A 47 -16.67 -0.90 15.94
N MET A 48 -15.84 0.10 16.26
CA MET A 48 -15.85 0.80 17.55
C MET A 48 -16.97 1.85 17.65
N GLY A 49 -17.77 2.05 16.59
CA GLY A 49 -18.93 2.93 16.57
C GLY A 49 -18.68 4.34 16.04
N MET A 50 -17.50 4.60 15.44
CA MET A 50 -17.21 5.87 14.78
C MET A 50 -18.15 6.07 13.60
N LYS A 51 -18.93 7.16 13.61
CA LYS A 51 -19.91 7.44 12.56
C LYS A 51 -19.30 8.19 11.39
N GLY A 52 -19.86 7.98 10.20
CA GLY A 52 -19.47 8.69 8.98
C GLY A 52 -18.27 8.11 8.24
N LEU A 53 -17.80 6.91 8.59
CA LEU A 53 -16.74 6.23 7.87
C LEU A 53 -17.30 5.47 6.65
N SER A 54 -16.62 5.60 5.51
CA SER A 54 -16.83 4.75 4.33
C SER A 54 -15.59 3.88 4.14
N CYS A 55 -15.57 2.72 4.80
CA CYS A 55 -14.39 1.87 4.82
C CYS A 55 -14.31 0.96 3.60
N PRO A 56 -13.13 0.82 2.96
CA PRO A 56 -12.96 -0.12 1.87
C PRO A 56 -13.17 -1.55 2.38
N PRO A 57 -13.71 -2.46 1.54
CA PRO A 57 -13.82 -3.86 1.91
C PRO A 57 -12.43 -4.47 2.17
N PRO A 58 -12.33 -5.55 2.94
CA PRO A 58 -11.08 -6.27 3.08
C PRO A 58 -10.63 -6.80 1.70
N GLU A 59 -9.36 -6.60 1.37
CA GLU A 59 -8.75 -7.24 0.21
C GLU A 59 -8.84 -8.76 0.32
N ILE A 60 -9.43 -9.40 -0.69
CA ILE A 60 -9.43 -10.85 -0.81
C ILE A 60 -8.10 -11.22 -1.48
N ARG A 61 -7.05 -11.44 -0.68
CA ARG A 61 -5.85 -12.10 -1.20
C ARG A 61 -6.16 -13.58 -1.37
N PRO A 62 -5.96 -14.18 -2.57
CA PRO A 62 -6.05 -15.62 -2.73
C PRO A 62 -5.13 -16.29 -1.71
N ARG A 63 -5.64 -17.26 -0.96
CA ARG A 63 -4.80 -18.07 -0.07
C ARG A 63 -3.87 -18.90 -0.96
N PRO A 64 -2.53 -18.87 -0.78
CA PRO A 64 -1.68 -19.82 -1.45
C PRO A 64 -2.12 -21.23 -1.02
N GLY A 65 -2.43 -22.08 -2.01
CA GLY A 65 -2.73 -23.49 -1.81
C GLY A 65 -1.49 -24.33 -1.54
#